data_AF-A0A2E5DVR7-F1
#
_entry.id   AF-A0A2E5DVR7-F1
#
_cell.length_a   1.000
_cell.length_b   1.000
_cell.length_c   1.000
_cell.angle_alpha   90.00
_cell.angle_beta   90.00
_cell.angle_gamma   90.00
#
_symmetry.space_group_name_H-M   'P 1'
#
loop_
_entity.id
_entity.type
_entity.pdbx_description
1 polymer ?
#
loop_
_entity_poly.entity_id
_entity_poly.type
_entity_poly.pdbx_seq_one_letter_code
_entity_poly.pdbx_strand_id
1 'polypeptide(L)'
;MAKVGAQRAADITGISKSTIQRAMKSGKLSFSRNDNGHRVIDVSELERVYGLKADVTPEGKPVEKDAAPKQENVVQQEMQKASTMIEMERMKMRIYMLEQQLETAHAQIDDLKEQRDQWQKQASQVLITSEYSQRQAEELKEKIRKREERARALRERREHEGLGEKMQKMRPHNQNSGSFVDNTRSYVDLAEEARAAQLSERGGLMTGFLKRIRGAA
;
A
#
# COMPACT_ATOMS: atom_id res chain seq x y z
N MET A 1 51.98 -32.80 -13.11
CA MET A 1 51.36 -33.78 -12.20
C MET A 1 52.44 -34.34 -11.28
N ALA A 2 52.13 -34.60 -10.01
CA ALA A 2 53.11 -35.07 -9.03
C ALA A 2 53.43 -36.55 -9.26
N LYS A 3 54.72 -36.90 -9.38
CA LYS A 3 55.18 -38.28 -9.56
C LYS A 3 55.72 -38.83 -8.26
N VAL A 4 55.30 -40.03 -7.88
CA VAL A 4 55.67 -40.67 -6.60
C VAL A 4 56.25 -42.07 -6.82
N GLY A 5 57.16 -42.48 -5.94
CA GLY A 5 57.67 -43.85 -5.92
C GLY A 5 56.66 -44.84 -5.33
N ALA A 6 56.86 -46.14 -5.58
CA ALA A 6 55.94 -47.20 -5.13
C ALA A 6 55.69 -47.24 -3.61
N GLN A 7 56.66 -46.82 -2.79
CA GLN A 7 56.48 -46.72 -1.34
C GLN A 7 55.50 -45.61 -0.98
N ARG A 8 55.70 -44.42 -1.55
CA ARG A 8 54.85 -43.27 -1.27
C ARG A 8 53.43 -43.47 -1.84
N ALA A 9 53.30 -44.18 -2.96
CA ALA A 9 52.01 -44.59 -3.49
C ALA A 9 51.22 -45.51 -2.53
N ALA A 10 51.92 -46.42 -1.84
CA ALA A 10 51.30 -47.28 -0.83
C ALA A 10 50.76 -46.45 0.35
N ASP A 11 51.54 -45.49 0.83
CA ASP A 11 51.12 -44.60 1.93
C ASP A 11 49.89 -43.75 1.56
N ILE A 12 49.83 -43.26 0.32
CA ILE A 12 48.73 -42.42 -0.18
C ILE A 12 47.44 -43.22 -0.37
N THR A 13 47.55 -44.47 -0.82
CA THR A 13 46.38 -45.30 -1.17
C THR A 13 45.94 -46.23 -0.04
N GLY A 14 46.76 -46.41 1.01
CA GLY A 14 46.54 -47.43 2.05
C GLY A 14 46.76 -48.87 1.55
N ILE A 15 47.20 -49.04 0.30
CA ILE A 15 47.41 -50.35 -0.33
C ILE A 15 48.87 -50.77 -0.16
N SER A 16 49.11 -52.05 0.12
CA SER A 16 50.48 -52.55 0.32
C SER A 16 51.39 -52.30 -0.91
N LYS A 17 52.67 -52.00 -0.66
CA LYS A 17 53.69 -51.79 -1.70
C LYS A 17 53.76 -52.93 -2.72
N SER A 18 53.58 -54.18 -2.28
CA SER A 18 53.62 -55.36 -3.16
C SER A 18 52.43 -55.41 -4.12
N THR A 19 51.25 -54.98 -3.67
CA THR A 19 50.05 -54.84 -4.51
C THR A 19 50.23 -53.74 -5.56
N ILE A 20 50.78 -52.59 -5.18
CA ILE A 20 51.14 -51.51 -6.13
C ILE A 20 52.14 -52.01 -7.17
N GLN A 21 53.17 -52.75 -6.75
CA GLN A 21 54.15 -53.34 -7.68
C GLN A 21 53.54 -54.40 -8.60
N ARG A 22 52.59 -55.20 -8.11
CA ARG A 22 51.85 -56.16 -8.94
C ARG A 22 51.00 -55.44 -9.99
N ALA A 23 50.30 -54.39 -9.60
CA ALA A 23 49.49 -53.57 -10.52
C ALA A 23 50.35 -52.87 -11.58
N MET A 24 51.57 -52.44 -11.24
CA MET A 24 52.53 -51.94 -12.23
C MET A 24 53.02 -53.04 -13.18
N LYS A 25 53.24 -54.27 -12.69
CA LYS A 25 53.69 -55.40 -13.52
C LYS A 25 52.57 -55.92 -14.43
N SER A 26 51.33 -55.90 -13.97
CA SER A 26 50.16 -56.33 -14.73
C SER A 26 49.63 -55.25 -15.70
N GLY A 27 50.26 -54.07 -15.73
CA GLY A 27 49.83 -52.95 -16.58
C GLY A 27 48.56 -52.23 -16.11
N LYS A 28 48.06 -52.53 -14.90
CA LYS A 28 46.87 -51.85 -14.32
C LYS A 28 47.20 -50.40 -13.93
N LEU A 29 48.45 -50.15 -13.51
CA LEU A 29 48.98 -48.82 -13.21
C LEU A 29 50.06 -48.44 -14.21
N SER A 30 49.92 -47.27 -14.83
CA SER A 30 50.95 -46.71 -15.68
C SER A 30 52.09 -46.14 -14.84
N PHE A 31 53.33 -46.38 -15.24
CA PHE A 31 54.52 -45.82 -14.59
C PHE A 31 55.50 -45.27 -15.63
N SER A 32 56.26 -44.25 -15.26
CA SER A 32 57.41 -43.75 -16.01
C SER A 32 58.72 -44.11 -15.30
N ARG A 33 59.85 -43.99 -15.98
CA ARG A 33 61.16 -44.04 -15.32
C ARG A 33 61.66 -42.60 -15.13
N ASN A 34 62.17 -42.30 -13.94
CA ASN A 34 62.83 -41.03 -13.68
C ASN A 34 64.28 -41.06 -14.23
N ASP A 35 64.99 -39.94 -14.17
CA ASP A 35 66.37 -39.81 -14.69
C ASP A 35 67.36 -40.81 -14.04
N ASN A 36 67.07 -41.24 -12.81
CA ASN A 36 67.82 -42.26 -12.07
C ASN A 36 67.39 -43.70 -12.40
N GLY A 37 66.55 -43.91 -13.43
CA GLY A 37 66.06 -45.23 -13.84
C GLY A 37 64.97 -45.84 -12.95
N HIS A 38 64.58 -45.18 -11.87
CA HIS A 38 63.54 -45.67 -10.94
C HIS A 38 62.12 -45.49 -11.48
N ARG A 39 61.23 -46.45 -11.17
CA ARG A 39 59.82 -46.40 -11.56
C ARG A 39 59.06 -45.38 -10.69
N VAL A 40 58.41 -44.44 -11.34
CA VAL A 40 57.59 -43.40 -10.72
C VAL A 40 56.17 -43.44 -11.30
N ILE A 41 55.18 -43.29 -10.44
CA ILE A 41 53.75 -43.39 -10.75
C ILE A 41 53.15 -42.00 -10.61
N ASP A 42 52.28 -41.61 -11.52
CA ASP A 42 51.51 -40.36 -11.37
C ASP A 42 50.42 -40.53 -10.30
N VAL A 43 50.21 -39.53 -9.45
CA VAL A 43 49.13 -39.56 -8.45
C VAL A 43 47.76 -39.69 -9.11
N SER A 44 47.56 -39.14 -10.32
CA SER A 44 46.30 -39.31 -11.06
C SER A 44 46.04 -40.76 -11.48
N GLU A 45 47.09 -41.55 -11.73
CA GLU A 45 46.94 -42.98 -12.01
C GLU A 45 46.56 -43.76 -10.75
N LEU A 46 47.07 -43.35 -9.59
CA LEU A 46 46.68 -43.95 -8.31
C LEU A 46 45.21 -43.68 -8.00
N GLU A 47 44.75 -42.45 -8.22
CA GLU A 47 43.36 -42.06 -8.04
C GLU A 47 42.43 -42.78 -9.03
N ARG A 48 42.83 -42.92 -10.30
CA ARG A 48 42.06 -43.66 -11.30
C ARG A 48 41.86 -45.13 -10.92
N VAL A 49 42.88 -45.77 -10.38
CA VAL A 49 42.89 -47.23 -10.16
C VAL A 49 42.31 -47.63 -8.80
N TYR A 50 42.54 -46.82 -7.77
CA TYR A 50 42.16 -47.14 -6.40
C TYR A 50 41.08 -46.21 -5.81
N GLY A 51 40.80 -45.07 -6.46
CA GLY A 51 39.89 -44.06 -5.92
C GLY A 51 40.44 -43.36 -4.67
N LEU A 52 39.91 -42.19 -4.34
CA LEU A 52 40.29 -41.42 -3.13
C LEU A 52 39.65 -41.95 -1.83
N LYS A 53 39.30 -43.23 -1.74
CA LYS A 53 38.65 -43.78 -0.54
C LYS A 53 39.15 -45.17 -0.21
N ALA A 54 39.51 -45.32 1.07
CA ALA A 54 40.20 -46.42 1.72
C ALA A 54 39.44 -47.77 1.79
N ASP A 55 38.56 -48.08 0.83
CA ASP A 55 37.71 -49.28 0.89
C ASP A 55 37.85 -50.13 -0.38
N VAL A 56 39.08 -50.56 -0.68
CA VAL A 56 39.31 -51.61 -1.68
C VAL A 56 40.10 -52.75 -1.05
N THR A 57 39.40 -53.68 -0.41
CA THR A 57 39.91 -55.03 -0.22
C THR A 57 40.19 -55.67 -1.58
N PRO A 58 41.41 -56.13 -1.87
CA PRO A 58 41.72 -56.79 -3.13
C PRO A 58 41.22 -58.24 -3.09
N GLU A 59 40.40 -58.60 -4.07
CA GLU A 59 39.90 -59.96 -4.27
C GLU A 59 41.03 -60.99 -4.44
N GLY A 60 40.82 -62.18 -3.86
CA GLY A 60 41.60 -63.37 -4.20
C GLY A 60 41.69 -64.46 -3.14
N LYS A 61 40.54 -64.89 -2.56
CA LYS A 61 40.24 -66.26 -2.06
C LYS A 61 38.90 -66.24 -1.29
N PRO A 62 37.95 -67.15 -1.53
CA PRO A 62 36.80 -67.31 -0.65
C PRO A 62 37.33 -67.99 0.62
N VAL A 63 37.59 -67.19 1.65
CA VAL A 63 37.72 -67.73 3.01
C VAL A 63 36.33 -67.59 3.61
N GLU A 64 35.65 -68.72 3.75
CA GLU A 64 34.57 -68.87 4.70
C GLU A 64 35.06 -68.32 6.05
N LYS A 65 34.54 -67.16 6.43
CA LYS A 65 34.63 -66.63 7.79
C LYS A 65 33.21 -66.31 8.21
N ASP A 66 32.62 -67.31 8.84
CA ASP A 66 31.86 -67.20 10.08
C ASP A 66 31.05 -65.90 10.26
N ALA A 67 29.74 -66.07 10.07
CA ALA A 67 28.64 -65.37 10.71
C ALA A 67 29.00 -64.29 11.77
N ALA A 68 29.13 -63.02 11.35
CA ALA A 68 28.69 -61.82 12.10
C ALA A 68 28.99 -60.50 11.34
N PRO A 69 28.09 -60.05 10.44
CA PRO A 69 27.85 -58.60 10.32
C PRO A 69 26.35 -58.24 10.14
N LYS A 70 25.44 -59.23 10.23
CA LYS A 70 24.00 -59.00 10.07
C LYS A 70 23.39 -58.26 11.26
N GLN A 71 23.90 -58.47 12.47
CA GLN A 71 23.34 -57.84 13.68
C GLN A 71 23.63 -56.34 13.74
N GLU A 72 24.84 -55.87 13.41
CA GLU A 72 25.15 -54.42 13.42
C GLU A 72 24.34 -53.63 12.39
N ASN A 73 24.14 -54.17 11.18
CA ASN A 73 23.28 -53.54 10.17
C ASN A 73 21.80 -53.48 10.59
N VAL A 74 21.30 -54.52 11.25
CA VAL A 74 19.92 -54.53 11.77
C VAL A 74 19.76 -53.52 12.90
N VAL A 75 20.71 -53.46 13.85
CA VAL A 75 20.70 -52.48 14.94
C VAL A 75 20.78 -51.05 14.42
N GLN A 76 21.63 -50.77 13.42
CA GLN A 76 21.69 -49.44 12.79
C GLN A 76 20.40 -49.07 12.06
N GLN A 77 19.75 -50.02 11.37
CA GLN A 77 18.46 -49.77 10.73
C GLN A 77 17.35 -49.51 11.75
N GLU A 78 17.31 -50.24 12.87
CA GLU A 78 16.34 -49.99 13.92
C GLU A 78 16.58 -48.64 14.61
N MET A 79 17.84 -48.27 14.83
CA MET A 79 18.18 -46.96 15.39
C MET A 79 17.78 -45.81 14.44
N GLN A 80 17.94 -45.97 13.13
CA GLN A 80 17.48 -45.00 12.12
C GLN A 80 15.94 -44.94 12.04
N LYS A 81 15.24 -46.07 12.20
CA LYS A 81 13.77 -46.07 12.27
C LYS A 81 13.27 -45.36 13.54
N ALA A 82 13.95 -45.59 14.67
CA ALA A 82 13.64 -44.89 15.91
C ALA A 82 13.90 -43.38 15.79
N SER A 83 15.01 -42.96 15.19
CA SER A 83 15.31 -41.54 14.98
C SER A 83 14.29 -40.87 14.06
N THR A 84 13.91 -41.53 12.95
CA THR A 84 12.91 -40.99 12.03
C THR A 84 11.51 -40.92 12.66
N MET A 85 11.15 -41.88 13.53
CA MET A 85 9.89 -41.78 14.30
C MET A 85 9.90 -40.59 15.27
N ILE A 86 11.00 -40.35 15.99
CA ILE A 86 11.12 -39.20 16.90
C ILE A 86 11.04 -37.88 16.13
N GLU A 87 11.72 -37.78 14.98
CA GLU A 87 11.64 -36.60 14.12
C GLU A 87 10.22 -36.38 13.59
N MET A 88 9.53 -37.45 13.20
CA MET A 88 8.14 -37.38 12.74
C MET A 88 7.20 -36.91 13.85
N GLU A 89 7.35 -37.39 15.09
CA GLU A 89 6.59 -36.92 16.24
C GLU A 89 6.87 -35.45 16.55
N ARG A 90 8.13 -35.03 16.48
CA ARG A 90 8.52 -33.62 16.65
C ARG A 90 7.88 -32.73 15.58
N MET A 91 7.86 -33.18 14.33
CA MET A 91 7.21 -32.46 13.23
C MET A 91 5.70 -32.39 13.43
N LYS A 92 5.05 -33.49 13.82
CA LYS A 92 3.61 -33.52 14.15
C LYS A 92 3.26 -32.56 15.27
N MET A 93 4.05 -32.54 16.35
CA MET A 93 3.87 -31.58 17.45
C MET A 93 4.03 -30.13 16.98
N ARG A 94 5.00 -29.87 16.09
CA ARG A 94 5.17 -28.53 15.52
C ARG A 94 4.00 -28.12 14.64
N ILE A 95 3.49 -29.02 13.82
CA ILE A 95 2.31 -28.77 12.98
C ILE A 95 1.11 -28.47 13.87
N TYR A 96 0.84 -29.30 14.87
CA TYR A 96 -0.27 -29.08 15.82
C TYR A 96 -0.18 -27.73 16.52
N MET A 97 1.01 -27.34 17.00
CA MET A 97 1.19 -26.04 17.64
C MET A 97 1.00 -24.86 16.67
N LEU A 98 1.42 -25.02 15.41
CA LEU A 98 1.19 -24.00 14.37
C LEU A 98 -0.29 -23.90 13.97
N GLU A 99 -0.99 -25.02 13.89
CA GLU A 99 -2.44 -25.05 13.65
C GLU A 99 -3.20 -24.36 14.77
N GLN A 100 -2.84 -24.63 16.03
CA GLN A 100 -3.43 -23.95 17.19
C GLN A 100 -3.13 -22.44 17.16
N GLN A 101 -1.91 -22.03 16.80
CA GLN A 101 -1.58 -20.62 16.63
C GLN A 101 -2.41 -19.96 15.52
N LEU A 102 -2.58 -20.64 14.38
CA LEU A 102 -3.44 -20.15 13.30
C LEU A 102 -4.89 -20.00 13.74
N GLU A 103 -5.43 -20.96 14.47
CA GLU A 103 -6.80 -20.90 15.00
C GLU A 103 -6.97 -19.70 15.95
N THR A 104 -6.04 -19.51 16.89
CA THR A 104 -6.09 -18.35 17.80
C THR A 104 -5.97 -17.02 17.06
N ALA A 105 -5.12 -16.95 16.01
CA ALA A 105 -4.98 -15.74 15.20
C ALA A 105 -6.23 -15.45 14.37
N HIS A 106 -6.88 -16.47 13.81
CA HIS A 106 -8.15 -16.32 13.09
C HIS A 106 -9.26 -15.83 14.02
N ALA A 107 -9.39 -16.39 15.22
CA ALA A 107 -10.35 -15.93 16.22
C ALA A 107 -10.13 -14.46 16.58
N GLN A 108 -8.87 -14.05 16.82
CA GLN A 108 -8.53 -12.64 17.07
C GLN A 108 -8.87 -11.73 15.88
N ILE A 109 -8.64 -12.18 14.65
CA ILE A 109 -8.99 -11.41 13.45
C ILE A 109 -10.51 -11.21 13.37
N ASP A 110 -11.29 -12.23 13.68
CA ASP A 110 -12.75 -12.14 13.60
C ASP A 110 -13.31 -11.23 14.71
N ASP A 111 -12.78 -11.31 15.93
CA ASP A 111 -13.11 -10.35 17.01
C ASP A 111 -12.78 -8.90 16.60
N LEU A 112 -11.62 -8.67 15.98
CA LEU A 112 -11.22 -7.33 15.52
C LEU A 112 -12.10 -6.83 14.37
N LYS A 113 -12.52 -7.71 13.46
CA LYS A 113 -13.49 -7.36 12.41
C LYS A 113 -14.82 -6.94 13.02
N GLU A 114 -15.32 -7.69 13.99
CA GLU A 114 -16.58 -7.35 14.66
C GLU A 114 -16.48 -5.99 15.37
N GLN A 115 -15.40 -5.75 16.13
CA GLN A 115 -15.18 -4.46 16.79
C GLN A 115 -15.10 -3.29 15.81
N ARG A 116 -14.37 -3.46 14.70
CA ARG A 116 -14.32 -2.46 13.63
C ARG A 116 -15.70 -2.16 13.09
N ASP A 117 -16.50 -3.18 12.80
CA ASP A 117 -17.83 -3.00 12.21
C ASP A 117 -18.78 -2.32 13.22
N GLN A 118 -18.68 -2.64 14.51
CA GLN A 118 -19.39 -1.94 15.59
C GLN A 118 -18.96 -0.47 15.69
N TRP A 119 -17.67 -0.16 15.63
CA TRP A 119 -17.16 1.20 15.62
C TRP A 119 -17.59 1.99 14.39
N GLN A 120 -17.62 1.37 13.21
CA GLN A 120 -18.13 2.01 12.00
C GLN A 120 -19.62 2.37 12.15
N LYS A 121 -20.43 1.47 12.71
CA LYS A 121 -21.85 1.75 13.01
C LYS A 121 -21.98 2.90 14.01
N GLN A 122 -21.23 2.88 15.10
CA GLN A 122 -21.25 3.96 16.10
C GLN A 122 -20.82 5.30 15.50
N ALA A 123 -19.75 5.33 14.72
CA ALA A 123 -19.29 6.54 14.04
C ALA A 123 -20.33 7.09 13.07
N SER A 124 -20.98 6.24 12.29
CA SER A 124 -22.09 6.64 11.39
C SER A 124 -23.28 7.23 12.18
N GLN A 125 -23.63 6.61 13.31
CA GLN A 125 -24.71 7.11 14.17
C GLN A 125 -24.36 8.47 14.79
N VAL A 126 -23.13 8.64 15.29
CA VAL A 126 -22.66 9.92 15.84
C VAL A 126 -22.67 10.99 14.75
N LEU A 127 -22.23 10.69 13.53
CA LEU A 127 -22.28 11.62 12.41
C LEU A 127 -23.71 12.07 12.12
N ILE A 128 -24.65 11.13 11.98
CA ILE A 128 -26.07 11.43 11.72
C ILE A 128 -26.66 12.30 12.83
N THR A 129 -26.40 11.97 14.10
CA THR A 129 -26.91 12.75 15.23
C THR A 129 -26.29 14.16 15.31
N SER A 130 -25.00 14.28 14.98
CA SER A 130 -24.31 15.58 14.89
C SER A 130 -24.89 16.43 13.76
N GLU A 131 -25.04 15.88 12.56
CA GLU A 131 -25.63 16.59 11.42
C GLU A 131 -27.08 17.02 11.72
N TYR A 132 -27.86 16.14 12.35
CA TYR A 132 -29.22 16.48 12.77
C TYR A 132 -29.25 17.62 13.79
N SER A 133 -28.39 17.55 14.81
CA SER A 133 -28.26 18.61 15.82
C SER A 133 -27.82 19.94 15.21
N GLN A 134 -26.86 19.90 14.27
CA GLN A 134 -26.40 21.09 13.54
C GLN A 134 -27.53 21.72 12.73
N ARG A 135 -28.30 20.93 11.97
CA ARG A 135 -29.46 21.43 11.20
C ARG A 135 -30.51 22.06 12.11
N GLN A 136 -30.81 21.45 13.24
CA GLN A 136 -31.75 22.03 14.22
C GLN A 136 -31.22 23.36 14.77
N ALA A 137 -29.93 23.44 15.09
CA ALA A 137 -29.31 24.66 15.57
C ALA A 137 -29.35 25.78 14.51
N GLU A 138 -29.11 25.47 13.24
CA GLU A 138 -29.24 26.41 12.12
C GLU A 138 -30.67 26.89 11.94
N GLU A 139 -31.66 25.99 11.98
CA GLU A 139 -33.07 26.35 11.86
C GLU A 139 -33.52 27.25 13.02
N LEU A 140 -33.07 26.97 14.25
CA LEU A 140 -33.34 27.81 15.42
C LEU A 140 -32.69 29.19 15.27
N LYS A 141 -31.42 29.25 14.82
CA LYS A 141 -30.74 30.53 14.53
C LYS A 141 -31.48 31.32 13.47
N GLU A 142 -31.98 30.68 12.41
CA GLU A 142 -32.74 31.36 11.35
C GLU A 142 -34.09 31.88 11.87
N LYS A 143 -34.80 31.11 12.70
CA LYS A 143 -36.04 31.56 13.36
C LYS A 143 -35.79 32.77 14.26
N ILE A 144 -34.70 32.78 15.01
CA ILE A 144 -34.31 33.93 15.85
C ILE A 144 -34.01 35.13 14.95
N ARG A 145 -33.19 34.97 13.91
CA ARG A 145 -32.87 36.03 12.95
C ARG A 145 -34.12 36.64 12.31
N LYS A 146 -35.07 35.80 11.86
CA LYS A 146 -36.35 36.24 11.30
C LYS A 146 -37.21 37.00 12.32
N ARG A 147 -37.22 36.57 13.60
CA ARG A 147 -37.92 37.28 14.68
C ARG A 147 -37.30 38.65 14.95
N GLU A 148 -35.98 38.73 14.99
CA GLU A 148 -35.25 39.99 15.18
C GLU A 148 -35.46 40.95 14.00
N GLU A 149 -35.39 40.47 12.75
CA GLU A 149 -35.70 41.24 11.55
C GLU A 149 -37.13 41.80 11.58
N ARG A 150 -38.13 40.97 11.91
CA ARG A 150 -39.51 41.42 12.06
C ARG A 150 -39.67 42.46 13.17
N ALA A 151 -38.99 42.26 14.30
CA ALA A 151 -39.02 43.22 15.41
C ALA A 151 -38.35 44.55 15.03
N ARG A 152 -37.23 44.50 14.30
CA ARG A 152 -36.55 45.69 13.75
C ARG A 152 -37.44 46.44 12.77
N ALA A 153 -38.00 45.76 11.78
CA ALA A 153 -38.89 46.37 10.79
C ALA A 153 -40.13 47.01 11.45
N LEU A 154 -40.69 46.39 12.49
CA LEU A 154 -41.81 46.99 13.23
C LEU A 154 -41.41 48.25 13.99
N ARG A 155 -40.20 48.29 14.58
CA ARG A 155 -39.66 49.48 15.25
C ARG A 155 -39.45 50.61 14.25
N GLU A 156 -38.78 50.32 13.14
CA GLU A 156 -38.55 51.28 12.04
C GLU A 156 -39.87 51.84 11.50
N ARG A 157 -40.88 50.98 11.29
CA ARG A 157 -42.21 51.42 10.85
C ARG A 157 -42.88 52.36 11.86
N ARG A 158 -42.84 52.04 13.15
CA ARG A 158 -43.39 52.91 14.22
C ARG A 158 -42.66 54.25 14.30
N GLU A 159 -41.34 54.23 14.12
CA GLU A 159 -40.53 55.46 14.07
C GLU A 159 -40.90 56.31 12.87
N HIS A 160 -41.03 55.71 11.68
CA HIS A 160 -41.47 56.40 10.46
C HIS A 160 -42.87 57.01 10.60
N GLU A 161 -43.83 56.25 11.14
CA GLU A 161 -45.20 56.73 11.39
C GLU A 161 -45.19 57.91 12.38
N GLY A 162 -44.44 57.80 13.49
CA GLY A 162 -44.32 58.87 14.48
C GLY A 162 -43.59 60.13 13.95
N LEU A 163 -42.60 59.97 13.07
CA LEU A 163 -41.96 61.09 12.37
C LEU A 163 -42.93 61.76 11.39
N GLY A 164 -43.75 60.99 10.68
CA GLY A 164 -44.80 61.49 9.79
C GLY A 164 -45.84 62.33 10.52
N GLU A 165 -46.35 61.85 11.66
CA GLU A 165 -47.29 62.61 12.50
C GLU A 165 -46.68 63.91 13.04
N LYS A 166 -45.42 63.87 13.49
CA LYS A 166 -44.69 65.08 13.94
C LYS A 166 -44.54 66.08 12.79
N MET A 167 -44.16 65.62 11.60
CA MET A 167 -44.05 66.47 10.41
C MET A 167 -45.41 67.06 10.02
N GLN A 168 -46.51 66.30 10.10
CA GLN A 168 -47.85 66.80 9.81
C GLN A 168 -48.28 67.90 10.80
N LYS A 169 -47.99 67.73 12.09
CA LYS A 169 -48.26 68.74 13.14
C LYS A 169 -47.38 69.99 12.99
N MET A 170 -46.17 69.86 12.47
CA MET A 170 -45.27 71.00 12.21
C MET A 170 -45.48 71.68 10.84
N ARG A 171 -46.41 71.20 9.99
CA ARG A 171 -46.74 71.91 8.75
C ARG A 171 -47.49 73.22 9.10
N PRO A 172 -46.97 74.40 8.68
CA PRO A 172 -47.70 75.64 8.88
C PRO A 172 -49.01 75.58 8.10
N HIS A 173 -50.14 75.79 8.78
CA HIS A 173 -51.44 76.05 8.14
C HIS A 173 -51.35 77.44 7.49
N ASN A 174 -50.81 77.50 6.27
CA ASN A 174 -50.79 78.72 5.50
C ASN A 174 -52.21 78.95 4.95
N GLN A 175 -53.02 79.76 5.65
CA GLN A 175 -54.35 80.20 5.22
C GLN A 175 -54.29 81.30 4.14
N ASN A 176 -53.20 81.42 3.38
CA ASN A 176 -53.07 82.41 2.33
C ASN A 176 -52.80 81.75 0.97
N SER A 177 -53.82 81.09 0.42
CA SER A 177 -53.88 80.67 -0.98
C SER A 177 -55.15 81.17 -1.65
N GLY A 178 -55.41 82.47 -1.49
CA GLY A 178 -56.61 83.12 -1.98
C GLY A 178 -56.41 84.59 -2.32
N SER A 179 -55.35 84.94 -3.06
CA SER A 179 -55.29 86.16 -3.89
C SER A 179 -53.91 86.34 -4.54
N PHE A 180 -53.68 85.71 -5.70
CA PHE A 180 -52.85 86.33 -6.75
C PHE A 180 -53.17 85.67 -8.09
N VAL A 181 -54.08 86.31 -8.82
CA VAL A 181 -54.43 85.99 -10.19
C VAL A 181 -53.33 86.54 -11.10
N ASP A 182 -52.93 85.73 -12.09
CA ASP A 182 -52.22 86.03 -13.33
C ASP A 182 -51.03 87.00 -13.29
N ASN A 183 -49.85 86.50 -13.67
CA ASN A 183 -49.11 87.01 -14.85
C ASN A 183 -47.72 86.36 -14.96
N THR A 184 -47.61 85.23 -15.67
CA THR A 184 -46.47 84.91 -16.56
C THR A 184 -46.87 83.74 -17.44
N ARG A 185 -47.60 84.06 -18.50
CA ARG A 185 -47.62 83.26 -19.74
C ARG A 185 -46.31 83.57 -20.47
N SER A 186 -45.63 82.54 -20.98
CA SER A 186 -44.41 82.56 -21.82
C SER A 186 -43.16 81.97 -21.13
N TYR A 187 -42.51 81.04 -21.82
CA TYR A 187 -41.24 80.34 -21.54
C TYR A 187 -41.24 78.88 -21.05
N VAL A 188 -42.25 78.05 -21.37
CA VAL A 188 -42.07 76.57 -21.27
C VAL A 188 -42.43 75.81 -22.55
N ASP A 189 -43.26 76.37 -23.43
CA ASP A 189 -43.61 75.74 -24.71
C ASP A 189 -42.48 75.73 -25.77
N LEU A 190 -41.35 76.40 -25.53
CA LEU A 190 -40.18 76.36 -26.42
C LEU A 190 -39.11 75.32 -26.02
N ALA A 191 -39.26 74.66 -24.86
CA ALA A 191 -38.31 73.65 -24.41
C ALA A 191 -38.70 72.21 -24.79
N GLU A 192 -39.97 71.97 -25.13
CA GLU A 192 -40.44 70.65 -25.59
C GLU A 192 -40.25 70.44 -27.10
N GLU A 193 -40.24 71.50 -27.92
CA GLU A 193 -39.93 71.39 -29.36
C GLU A 193 -38.43 71.14 -29.65
N ALA A 194 -37.51 71.51 -28.74
CA ALA A 194 -36.08 71.27 -28.93
C ALA A 194 -35.62 69.84 -28.56
N ARG A 195 -36.38 69.10 -27.74
CA ARG A 195 -36.06 67.70 -27.37
C ARG A 195 -36.55 66.68 -28.40
N ALA A 196 -37.54 67.03 -29.21
CA ALA A 196 -38.01 66.18 -30.30
C ALA A 196 -37.03 66.12 -31.49
N ALA A 197 -36.16 67.12 -31.67
CA ALA A 197 -35.16 67.13 -32.75
C ALA A 197 -33.85 66.36 -32.43
N GLN A 198 -33.54 66.07 -31.16
CA GLN A 198 -32.31 65.34 -30.77
C GLN A 198 -32.47 63.82 -30.64
N LEU A 199 -33.69 63.29 -30.71
CA LEU A 199 -33.96 61.84 -30.72
C LEU A 199 -34.07 61.23 -32.12
N SER A 200 -33.95 62.04 -33.19
CA SER A 200 -33.97 61.59 -34.58
C SER A 200 -32.57 61.30 -35.17
N GLU A 201 -31.47 61.73 -34.55
CA GLU A 201 -30.10 61.48 -35.06
C GLU A 201 -29.32 60.39 -34.29
N ARG A 202 -29.87 59.82 -33.21
CA ARG A 202 -29.31 58.64 -32.53
C ARG A 202 -30.01 57.33 -32.89
N GLY A 203 -30.80 57.32 -33.97
CA GLY A 203 -31.31 56.11 -34.62
C GLY A 203 -30.30 55.40 -35.55
N GLY A 204 -29.05 55.88 -35.65
CA GLY A 204 -28.07 55.40 -36.65
C GLY A 204 -26.83 54.64 -36.13
N LEU A 205 -26.67 54.40 -34.82
CA LEU A 205 -25.42 53.82 -34.26
C LEU A 205 -25.62 52.61 -33.34
N MET A 206 -26.70 51.85 -33.52
CA MET A 206 -26.92 50.56 -32.84
C MET A 206 -27.18 49.41 -33.82
N THR A 207 -26.45 49.41 -34.94
CA THR A 207 -26.29 48.24 -35.82
C THR A 207 -24.80 47.97 -36.03
N GLY A 208 -24.06 47.78 -34.93
CA GLY A 208 -22.62 47.52 -35.00
C GLY A 208 -21.96 46.87 -33.78
N PHE A 209 -22.71 46.55 -32.72
CA PHE A 209 -22.11 46.04 -31.47
C PHE A 209 -22.82 44.81 -30.88
N LEU A 210 -23.34 43.93 -31.75
CA LEU A 210 -23.80 42.58 -31.39
C LEU A 210 -23.05 41.50 -32.18
N LYS A 211 -21.73 41.66 -32.36
CA LYS A 211 -20.86 40.61 -32.92
C LYS A 211 -19.41 40.67 -32.44
N ARG A 212 -19.22 40.66 -31.11
CA ARG A 212 -17.96 40.29 -30.43
C ARG A 212 -18.30 40.17 -28.94
N ILE A 213 -18.82 39.04 -28.47
CA ILE A 213 -18.09 38.07 -27.65
C ILE A 213 -18.70 36.68 -27.91
N ARG A 214 -18.14 36.00 -28.92
CA ARG A 214 -18.08 34.53 -29.03
C ARG A 214 -16.64 34.27 -29.42
N GLY A 215 -15.82 33.80 -28.48
CA GLY A 215 -14.39 33.55 -28.69
C GLY A 215 -13.54 33.86 -27.47
N ALA A 216 -13.73 33.10 -26.39
CA ALA A 216 -12.75 32.86 -25.33
C ALA A 216 -13.23 31.67 -24.49
N ALA A 217 -13.20 30.50 -25.12
CA ALA A 217 -13.09 29.18 -24.51
C ALA A 217 -12.33 28.31 -25.52
#